data_AF-A0A926RWV0-F1
#
_entry.id   AF-A0A926RWV0-F1
#
_cell.length_a   1.000
_cell.length_b   1.000
_cell.length_c   1.000
_cell.angle_alpha   90.00
_cell.angle_beta   90.00
_cell.angle_gamma   90.00
#
_symmetry.space_group_name_H-M   'P 1'
#
loop_
_entity.id
_entity.type
_entity.pdbx_description
1 polymer ?
#
loop_
_entity_poly.entity_id
_entity_poly.type
_entity_poly.pdbx_seq_one_letter_code
_entity_poly.pdbx_strand_id
1 'polypeptide(L)'
;MMVLNLLAHKRFEYQGKPYTGLARSASFIFLPTTKPDRIKVGLKWILDQNWKPQLVLNLIVPQGKGLMTPTNQDPYTQALEPAIEAGLLVVSAGGNSKALCNLHPNSFFTIGGLNDKGSHDSSQYEPHPSVPYGLNGGGYFRPDLLAPYTYIPFPHFKEREELNYFGGTCGSSTLIAGLCAYLMSTFPGLTANMIRNVLIETGDIFEGLPAPVVNGAKAIEAIESGYRNDTPPSVKPRVKVTDADKSILSGDPLERALALTSFIQNKQLSRAEIWAYVDDESPLVKKVALRGLGDPINFGEREKYWERVYQESSEWGVREYWGYILLHTASPDEIHKWIALQANSTIDIWICINLFLQKFYPDAPKMEITPDPIPHIMDEAIAPVLDWYERSRAD
;
A
#
# COMPACT_ATOMS: atom_id res chain seq x y z
N MET A 1 2.86 15.32 -10.04
CA MET A 1 4.14 15.96 -10.45
C MET A 1 5.35 15.34 -9.76
N MET A 2 5.37 15.11 -8.44
CA MET A 2 6.55 14.53 -7.74
C MET A 2 6.99 13.16 -8.30
N VAL A 3 6.05 12.25 -8.57
CA VAL A 3 6.33 10.95 -9.20
C VAL A 3 6.98 11.07 -10.59
N LEU A 4 6.59 12.05 -11.40
CA LEU A 4 7.21 12.26 -12.71
C LEU A 4 8.66 12.73 -12.57
N ASN A 5 8.95 13.55 -11.56
CA ASN A 5 10.32 13.97 -11.27
C ASN A 5 11.19 12.79 -10.86
N LEU A 6 10.70 11.88 -10.01
CA LEU A 6 11.44 10.65 -9.67
C LEU A 6 11.85 9.84 -10.92
N LEU A 7 10.96 9.78 -11.91
CA LEU A 7 11.15 8.92 -13.08
C LEU A 7 11.99 9.56 -14.19
N ALA A 8 11.84 10.87 -14.44
CA ALA A 8 12.32 11.50 -15.67
C ALA A 8 13.15 12.78 -15.48
N HIS A 9 13.61 13.09 -14.25
CA HIS A 9 14.43 14.29 -14.05
C HIS A 9 15.77 14.22 -14.82
N LYS A 10 16.24 15.38 -15.29
CA LYS A 10 17.58 15.50 -15.90
C LYS A 10 18.66 15.16 -14.88
N ARG A 11 19.82 14.71 -15.38
CA ARG A 11 20.99 14.49 -14.53
C ARG A 11 21.34 15.79 -13.79
N PHE A 12 21.60 15.67 -12.49
CA PHE A 12 22.16 16.73 -11.66
C PHE A 12 23.19 16.13 -10.70
N GLU A 13 23.99 16.97 -10.07
CA GLU A 13 24.98 16.57 -9.08
C GLU A 13 24.59 17.14 -7.72
N TYR A 14 24.71 16.32 -6.68
CA TYR A 14 24.51 16.73 -5.29
C TYR A 14 25.61 16.07 -4.45
N GLN A 15 26.35 16.88 -3.70
CA GLN A 15 27.50 16.44 -2.90
C GLN A 15 28.51 15.58 -3.70
N GLY A 16 28.78 15.96 -4.96
CA GLY A 16 29.70 15.24 -5.85
C GLY A 16 29.18 13.90 -6.39
N LYS A 17 27.92 13.53 -6.10
CA LYS A 17 27.28 12.33 -6.63
C LYS A 17 26.29 12.67 -7.75
N PRO A 18 26.31 11.96 -8.88
CA PRO A 18 25.35 12.17 -9.95
C PRO A 18 24.02 11.47 -9.64
N TYR A 19 22.92 12.18 -9.84
CA TYR A 19 21.56 11.66 -9.74
C TYR A 19 20.86 11.79 -11.10
N THR A 20 20.08 10.79 -11.49
CA THR A 20 19.32 10.80 -12.77
C THR A 20 18.02 10.02 -12.64
N GLY A 21 16.98 10.48 -13.33
CA GLY A 21 15.77 9.68 -13.52
C GLY A 21 16.08 8.44 -14.36
N LEU A 22 15.34 7.35 -14.11
CA LEU A 22 15.53 6.05 -14.77
C LEU A 22 15.02 6.04 -16.22
N ALA A 23 14.05 6.87 -16.58
CA ALA A 23 13.43 6.87 -17.91
C ALA A 23 13.26 8.28 -18.49
N ARG A 24 14.38 9.04 -18.56
CA ARG A 24 14.43 10.43 -19.04
C ARG A 24 13.95 10.65 -20.48
N SER A 25 14.05 9.62 -21.33
CA SER A 25 13.67 9.69 -22.74
C SER A 25 12.28 9.11 -23.01
N ALA A 26 11.57 8.63 -21.98
CA ALA A 26 10.22 8.11 -22.15
C ALA A 26 9.23 9.25 -22.45
N SER A 27 8.20 8.92 -23.22
CA SER A 27 7.03 9.80 -23.41
C SER A 27 5.97 9.48 -22.37
N PHE A 28 5.32 10.52 -21.84
CA PHE A 28 4.33 10.39 -20.78
C PHE A 28 2.96 10.85 -21.24
N ILE A 29 1.95 10.06 -20.91
CA ILE A 29 0.55 10.42 -21.07
C ILE A 29 -0.03 10.55 -19.67
N PHE A 30 -0.55 11.73 -19.34
CA PHE A 30 -1.10 12.00 -18.01
C PHE A 30 -2.62 11.94 -18.03
N LEU A 31 -3.19 11.10 -17.17
CA LEU A 31 -4.63 10.96 -16.96
C LEU A 31 -4.99 11.51 -15.55
N PRO A 32 -5.31 12.81 -15.41
CA PRO A 32 -5.47 13.47 -14.11
C PRO A 32 -6.84 13.20 -13.48
N THR A 33 -7.12 11.95 -13.12
CA THR A 33 -8.37 11.64 -12.45
C THR A 33 -8.26 10.43 -11.52
N THR A 34 -9.02 10.49 -10.44
CA THR A 34 -9.19 9.39 -9.48
C THR A 34 -10.60 8.80 -9.55
N LYS A 35 -11.43 9.20 -10.53
CA LYS A 35 -12.79 8.66 -10.68
C LYS A 35 -12.76 7.43 -11.59
N PRO A 36 -13.16 6.23 -11.13
CA PRO A 36 -13.09 4.98 -11.91
C PRO A 36 -13.66 5.10 -13.34
N ASP A 37 -14.86 5.65 -13.51
CA ASP A 37 -15.48 5.78 -14.83
C ASP A 37 -14.67 6.68 -15.78
N ARG A 38 -14.06 7.75 -15.24
CA ARG A 38 -13.20 8.65 -16.04
C ARG A 38 -11.86 8.00 -16.38
N ILE A 39 -11.31 7.18 -15.47
CA ILE A 39 -10.11 6.39 -15.76
C ILE A 39 -10.39 5.45 -16.93
N LYS A 40 -11.50 4.70 -16.88
CA LYS A 40 -11.89 3.75 -17.94
C LYS A 40 -12.08 4.42 -19.29
N VAL A 41 -12.83 5.53 -19.33
CA VAL A 41 -13.08 6.29 -20.57
C VAL A 41 -11.77 6.89 -21.10
N GLY A 42 -10.96 7.47 -20.21
CA GLY A 42 -9.68 8.07 -20.58
C GLY A 42 -8.69 7.05 -21.15
N LEU A 43 -8.59 5.87 -20.55
CA LEU A 43 -7.73 4.79 -21.05
C LEU A 43 -8.18 4.28 -22.42
N LYS A 44 -9.49 4.09 -22.62
CA LYS A 44 -10.01 3.72 -23.96
C LYS A 44 -9.63 4.77 -25.00
N TRP A 45 -9.86 6.04 -24.70
CA TRP A 45 -9.47 7.13 -25.60
C TRP A 45 -7.96 7.15 -25.89
N ILE A 46 -7.12 6.91 -24.88
CA ILE A 46 -5.65 6.81 -25.04
C ILE A 46 -5.27 5.65 -25.96
N LEU A 47 -5.89 4.48 -25.78
CA LEU A 47 -5.63 3.29 -26.59
C LEU A 47 -6.12 3.42 -28.04
N ASP A 48 -7.14 4.26 -28.28
CA ASP A 48 -7.60 4.62 -29.63
C ASP A 48 -6.61 5.56 -30.36
N GLN A 49 -5.66 6.16 -29.65
CA GLN A 49 -4.63 7.00 -30.27
C GLN A 49 -3.49 6.16 -30.85
N ASN A 50 -2.80 6.69 -31.87
CA ASN A 50 -1.60 6.07 -32.45
C ASN A 50 -0.34 6.21 -31.56
N TRP A 51 -0.50 6.38 -30.25
CA TRP A 51 0.60 6.58 -29.30
C TRP A 51 1.28 5.28 -28.84
N LYS A 52 0.58 4.15 -28.99
CA LYS A 52 1.09 2.79 -28.68
C LYS A 52 1.74 2.68 -27.29
N PRO A 53 1.02 3.05 -26.21
CA PRO A 53 1.54 2.89 -24.85
C PRO A 53 1.83 1.42 -24.53
N GLN A 54 2.89 1.15 -23.76
CA GLN A 54 3.30 -0.20 -23.37
C GLN A 54 3.11 -0.49 -21.87
N LEU A 55 3.01 0.56 -21.05
CA LEU A 55 2.99 0.47 -19.60
C LEU A 55 2.03 1.51 -19.00
N VAL A 56 1.36 1.13 -17.92
CA VAL A 56 0.58 2.02 -17.05
C VAL A 56 1.22 2.03 -15.67
N LEU A 57 1.54 3.22 -15.17
CA LEU A 57 1.86 3.43 -13.76
C LEU A 57 0.57 3.77 -13.00
N ASN A 58 0.10 2.82 -12.21
CA ASN A 58 -1.09 2.98 -11.38
C ASN A 58 -0.71 3.29 -9.92
N LEU A 59 -1.16 4.44 -9.42
CA LEU A 59 -0.89 4.88 -8.05
C LEU A 59 -2.10 4.71 -7.12
N ILE A 60 -3.18 4.07 -7.60
CA ILE A 60 -4.43 3.89 -6.87
C ILE A 60 -4.52 2.44 -6.39
N VAL A 61 -4.75 2.26 -5.09
CA VAL A 61 -5.05 0.96 -4.48
C VAL A 61 -6.56 0.66 -4.52
N PRO A 62 -6.98 -0.61 -4.65
CA PRO A 62 -8.40 -0.98 -4.65
C PRO A 62 -9.04 -0.87 -3.24
N GLN A 63 -10.32 -1.19 -3.11
CA GLN A 63 -11.02 -1.54 -1.87
C GLN A 63 -10.77 -0.62 -0.64
N GLY A 64 -11.08 0.67 -0.77
CA GLY A 64 -10.97 1.64 0.35
C GLY A 64 -11.92 1.43 1.53
N LYS A 65 -12.67 0.32 1.62
CA LYS A 65 -13.70 0.06 2.66
C LYS A 65 -13.45 -1.19 3.51
N GLY A 66 -12.30 -1.85 3.40
CA GLY A 66 -11.85 -2.90 4.34
C GLY A 66 -12.58 -4.25 4.32
N LEU A 67 -13.65 -4.42 3.55
CA LEU A 67 -14.26 -5.74 3.31
C LEU A 67 -13.38 -6.58 2.39
N MET A 68 -13.28 -7.88 2.66
CA MET A 68 -12.58 -8.80 1.76
C MET A 68 -13.49 -9.18 0.60
N THR A 69 -13.18 -8.73 -0.60
CA THR A 69 -13.94 -9.06 -1.82
C THR A 69 -13.01 -9.46 -2.94
N PRO A 70 -13.46 -10.25 -3.93
CA PRO A 70 -12.68 -10.51 -5.14
C PRO A 70 -12.24 -9.19 -5.78
N THR A 71 -10.93 -8.98 -5.92
CA THR A 71 -10.35 -7.67 -6.26
C THR A 71 -10.60 -7.25 -7.70
N ASN A 72 -11.03 -8.17 -8.56
CA ASN A 72 -11.51 -7.91 -9.91
C ASN A 72 -12.91 -7.27 -9.96
N GLN A 73 -13.66 -7.27 -8.85
CA GLN A 73 -14.94 -6.58 -8.73
C GLN A 73 -14.80 -5.13 -8.26
N ASP A 74 -13.59 -4.72 -7.87
CA ASP A 74 -13.33 -3.37 -7.42
C ASP A 74 -13.43 -2.36 -8.57
N PRO A 75 -14.13 -1.22 -8.41
CA PRO A 75 -14.28 -0.22 -9.47
C PRO A 75 -12.96 0.31 -10.02
N TYR A 76 -11.94 0.50 -9.17
CA TYR A 76 -10.63 0.99 -9.62
C TYR A 76 -9.88 -0.07 -10.42
N THR A 77 -9.98 -1.34 -10.03
CA THR A 77 -9.47 -2.45 -10.82
C THR A 77 -10.15 -2.52 -12.19
N GLN A 78 -11.49 -2.49 -12.22
CA GLN A 78 -12.27 -2.55 -13.47
C GLN A 78 -12.04 -1.36 -14.40
N ALA A 79 -11.63 -0.22 -13.83
CA ALA A 79 -11.29 0.96 -14.62
C ALA A 79 -10.01 0.80 -15.44
N LEU A 80 -9.10 -0.07 -15.00
CA LEU A 80 -7.84 -0.39 -15.69
C LEU A 80 -7.93 -1.59 -16.63
N GLU A 81 -9.08 -2.26 -16.69
CA GLU A 81 -9.32 -3.41 -17.59
C GLU A 81 -8.94 -3.12 -19.05
N PRO A 82 -9.25 -1.95 -19.65
CA PRO A 82 -8.83 -1.66 -21.03
C PRO A 82 -7.31 -1.78 -21.25
N ALA A 83 -6.50 -1.40 -20.24
CA ALA A 83 -5.05 -1.52 -20.34
C ALA A 83 -4.58 -2.98 -20.24
N ILE A 84 -5.21 -3.76 -19.35
CA ILE A 84 -4.93 -5.20 -19.20
C ILE A 84 -5.31 -5.95 -20.49
N GLU A 85 -6.50 -5.70 -21.04
CA GLU A 85 -6.99 -6.31 -22.29
C GLU A 85 -6.10 -5.96 -23.48
N ALA A 86 -5.55 -4.74 -23.51
CA ALA A 86 -4.60 -4.30 -24.54
C ALA A 86 -3.17 -4.84 -24.33
N GLY A 87 -2.92 -5.63 -23.29
CA GLY A 87 -1.62 -6.26 -23.02
C GLY A 87 -0.56 -5.30 -22.47
N LEU A 88 -0.97 -4.15 -21.91
CA LEU A 88 -0.03 -3.23 -21.26
C LEU A 88 0.41 -3.79 -19.92
N LEU A 89 1.67 -3.54 -19.55
CA LEU A 89 2.16 -3.82 -18.21
C LEU A 89 1.58 -2.79 -17.23
N VAL A 90 0.72 -3.21 -16.29
CA VAL A 90 0.18 -2.34 -15.24
C VAL A 90 1.03 -2.46 -13.98
N VAL A 91 1.95 -1.52 -13.78
CA VAL A 91 2.79 -1.41 -12.58
C VAL A 91 2.02 -0.61 -11.53
N SER A 92 1.81 -1.19 -10.34
CA SER A 92 0.95 -0.59 -9.31
C SER A 92 1.66 -0.40 -7.97
N ALA A 93 1.38 0.72 -7.31
CA ALA A 93 1.77 0.96 -5.92
C ALA A 93 1.04 -0.03 -4.98
N GLY A 94 1.76 -0.67 -4.06
CA GLY A 94 1.20 -1.67 -3.15
C GLY A 94 0.32 -1.11 -2.02
N GLY A 95 0.40 0.19 -1.72
CA GLY A 95 -0.29 0.83 -0.61
C GLY A 95 0.62 1.16 0.56
N ASN A 96 0.14 2.01 1.47
CA ASN A 96 0.91 2.54 2.60
C ASN A 96 0.20 2.34 3.95
N SER A 97 -0.72 1.37 4.03
CA SER A 97 -1.40 1.01 5.28
C SER A 97 -1.72 -0.48 5.29
N LYS A 98 -1.49 -1.13 6.43
CA LYS A 98 -1.84 -2.54 6.69
C LYS A 98 -3.28 -2.72 7.17
N ALA A 99 -3.94 -1.63 7.55
CA ALA A 99 -5.27 -1.64 8.18
C ALA A 99 -6.37 -2.16 7.25
N LEU A 100 -6.18 -2.07 5.94
CA LEU A 100 -7.18 -2.41 4.94
C LEU A 100 -6.90 -3.75 4.27
N CYS A 101 -7.96 -4.40 3.78
CA CYS A 101 -7.89 -5.61 2.95
C CYS A 101 -7.91 -5.22 1.46
N ASN A 102 -6.90 -4.49 0.98
CA ASN A 102 -6.94 -3.78 -0.30
C ASN A 102 -5.80 -4.11 -1.28
N LEU A 103 -5.31 -5.34 -1.25
CA LEU A 103 -4.23 -5.77 -2.12
C LEU A 103 -4.71 -5.97 -3.58
N HIS A 104 -3.87 -5.61 -4.55
CA HIS A 104 -4.19 -5.68 -5.99
C HIS A 104 -4.46 -7.09 -6.53
N PRO A 105 -5.23 -7.26 -7.63
CA PRO A 105 -5.41 -8.54 -8.33
C PRO A 105 -4.12 -9.05 -8.98
N ASN A 106 -4.08 -10.33 -9.37
CA ASN A 106 -2.88 -10.92 -9.98
C ASN A 106 -2.56 -10.45 -11.40
N SER A 107 -3.52 -9.83 -12.09
CA SER A 107 -3.26 -9.19 -13.38
C SER A 107 -2.36 -7.96 -13.27
N PHE A 108 -2.15 -7.42 -12.07
CA PHE A 108 -1.36 -6.21 -11.83
C PHE A 108 0.03 -6.60 -11.33
N PHE A 109 1.06 -5.88 -11.79
CA PHE A 109 2.41 -6.00 -11.25
C PHE A 109 2.58 -5.05 -10.07
N THR A 110 2.44 -5.57 -8.85
CA THR A 110 2.28 -4.80 -7.61
C THR A 110 3.60 -4.66 -6.88
N ILE A 111 3.98 -3.41 -6.60
CA ILE A 111 5.27 -3.06 -6.03
C ILE A 111 5.09 -2.59 -4.60
N GLY A 112 5.68 -3.34 -3.66
CA GLY A 112 5.79 -2.93 -2.26
C GLY A 112 7.04 -2.10 -2.01
N GLY A 113 7.24 -1.75 -0.75
CA GLY A 113 8.42 -1.05 -0.28
C GLY A 113 9.22 -1.86 0.73
N LEU A 114 10.55 -1.74 0.67
CA LEU A 114 11.42 -2.11 1.79
C LEU A 114 12.00 -0.86 2.47
N ASN A 115 12.39 -1.02 3.73
CA ASN A 115 13.25 -0.05 4.39
C ASN A 115 14.71 -0.43 4.10
N ASP A 116 15.36 0.33 3.21
CA ASP A 116 16.77 0.17 2.87
C ASP A 116 17.69 1.11 3.68
N LYS A 117 17.11 1.93 4.56
CA LYS A 117 17.81 2.96 5.36
C LYS A 117 18.65 3.92 4.51
N GLY A 118 18.28 4.09 3.24
CA GLY A 118 19.02 4.92 2.28
C GLY A 118 20.38 4.32 1.88
N SER A 119 20.57 3.03 2.09
CA SER A 119 21.81 2.30 1.85
C SER A 119 21.61 1.20 0.80
N HIS A 120 22.69 0.86 0.08
CA HIS A 120 22.73 -0.31 -0.79
C HIS A 120 23.21 -1.58 -0.04
N ASP A 121 23.54 -1.44 1.25
CA ASP A 121 23.96 -2.55 2.09
C ASP A 121 22.75 -3.42 2.44
N SER A 122 22.63 -4.55 1.75
CA SER A 122 21.52 -5.49 1.92
C SER A 122 21.41 -6.10 3.32
N SER A 123 22.47 -6.04 4.15
CA SER A 123 22.40 -6.51 5.55
C SER A 123 21.51 -5.62 6.43
N GLN A 124 21.16 -4.42 5.94
CA GLN A 124 20.32 -3.45 6.63
C GLN A 124 18.87 -3.45 6.14
N TYR A 125 18.53 -4.31 5.18
CA TYR A 125 17.21 -4.34 4.56
C TYR A 125 16.18 -4.94 5.52
N GLU A 126 15.08 -4.21 5.69
CA GLU A 126 14.00 -4.59 6.60
C GLU A 126 12.63 -4.40 5.94
N PRO A 127 11.60 -5.14 6.36
CA PRO A 127 10.23 -4.84 5.97
C PRO A 127 9.87 -3.42 6.38
N HIS A 128 9.33 -2.62 5.46
CA HIS A 128 8.81 -1.32 5.83
C HIS A 128 7.49 -1.48 6.60
N PRO A 129 7.32 -0.88 7.80
CA PRO A 129 6.19 -1.19 8.69
C PRO A 129 4.82 -0.83 8.10
N SER A 130 4.75 0.20 7.26
CA SER A 130 3.50 0.66 6.62
C SER A 130 3.12 -0.10 5.35
N VAL A 131 4.00 -0.96 4.82
CA VAL A 131 3.73 -1.64 3.54
C VAL A 131 2.84 -2.85 3.79
N PRO A 132 1.67 -2.94 3.13
CA PRO A 132 0.80 -4.09 3.24
C PRO A 132 1.33 -5.27 2.43
N TYR A 133 1.12 -6.47 2.95
CA TYR A 133 1.39 -7.73 2.27
C TYR A 133 0.42 -8.81 2.75
N GLY A 134 0.31 -9.89 1.99
CA GLY A 134 -0.58 -11.01 2.30
C GLY A 134 -1.46 -11.42 1.12
N LEU A 135 -2.50 -12.19 1.41
CA LEU A 135 -3.46 -12.64 0.39
C LEU A 135 -4.43 -11.52 0.02
N ASN A 136 -4.64 -11.33 -1.28
CA ASN A 136 -5.76 -10.55 -1.79
C ASN A 136 -7.07 -11.38 -1.82
N GLY A 137 -8.20 -10.75 -2.13
CA GLY A 137 -9.50 -11.44 -2.21
C GLY A 137 -9.63 -12.51 -3.30
N GLY A 138 -8.63 -12.66 -4.17
CA GLY A 138 -8.54 -13.76 -5.15
C GLY A 138 -7.63 -14.91 -4.71
N GLY A 139 -7.00 -14.84 -3.54
CA GLY A 139 -6.09 -15.85 -3.02
C GLY A 139 -4.65 -15.75 -3.53
N TYR A 140 -4.25 -14.59 -4.03
CA TYR A 140 -2.88 -14.34 -4.46
C TYR A 140 -2.14 -13.49 -3.45
N PHE A 141 -0.92 -13.92 -3.11
CA PHE A 141 -0.03 -13.12 -2.28
C PHE A 141 0.41 -11.86 -3.03
N ARG A 142 0.54 -10.74 -2.30
CA ARG A 142 1.03 -9.43 -2.76
C ARG A 142 1.95 -8.84 -1.69
N PRO A 143 2.90 -7.95 -2.04
CA PRO A 143 3.26 -7.49 -3.39
C PRO A 143 3.96 -8.58 -4.23
N ASP A 144 4.22 -8.31 -5.52
CA ASP A 144 5.00 -9.19 -6.39
C ASP A 144 6.51 -8.95 -6.25
N LEU A 145 6.92 -7.71 -5.95
CA LEU A 145 8.31 -7.27 -5.86
C LEU A 145 8.44 -6.12 -4.86
N LEU A 146 9.61 -6.00 -4.23
CA LEU A 146 9.97 -4.89 -3.34
C LEU A 146 10.98 -3.96 -4.00
N ALA A 147 10.85 -2.67 -3.73
CA ALA A 147 11.82 -1.63 -4.09
C ALA A 147 11.99 -0.61 -2.95
N PRO A 148 13.02 0.24 -2.96
CA PRO A 148 13.21 1.28 -1.95
C PRO A 148 11.95 2.10 -1.67
N TYR A 149 11.68 2.41 -0.40
CA TYR A 149 10.46 3.12 0.02
C TYR A 149 10.69 4.56 0.47
N THR A 150 11.61 4.82 1.40
CA THR A 150 11.67 6.08 2.18
C THR A 150 12.59 7.15 1.58
N TYR A 151 13.82 6.76 1.22
CA TYR A 151 14.86 7.71 0.84
C TYR A 151 15.07 7.79 -0.66
N ILE A 152 13.97 7.89 -1.42
CA ILE A 152 14.07 7.92 -2.89
C ILE A 152 14.43 9.34 -3.34
N PRO A 153 15.63 9.55 -3.90
CA PRO A 153 16.13 10.89 -4.19
C PRO A 153 15.41 11.53 -5.39
N PHE A 154 15.06 12.81 -5.28
CA PHE A 154 14.59 13.62 -6.40
C PHE A 154 15.02 15.09 -6.26
N PRO A 155 15.15 15.83 -7.37
CA PRO A 155 15.59 17.22 -7.29
C PRO A 155 14.54 18.10 -6.60
N HIS A 156 14.99 19.01 -5.74
CA HIS A 156 14.12 19.99 -5.12
C HIS A 156 13.51 20.91 -6.19
N PHE A 157 12.21 21.19 -6.08
CA PHE A 157 11.45 21.82 -7.16
C PHE A 157 11.81 23.30 -7.39
N LYS A 158 12.20 24.00 -6.32
CA LYS A 158 12.57 25.41 -6.31
C LYS A 158 14.08 25.66 -6.44
N GLU A 159 14.89 24.77 -5.91
CA GLU A 159 16.35 24.94 -5.77
C GLU A 159 17.01 23.77 -6.47
N ARG A 160 17.54 24.01 -7.68
CA ARG A 160 18.03 22.95 -8.57
C ARG A 160 19.25 22.19 -8.05
N GLU A 161 19.84 22.66 -6.95
CA GLU A 161 21.02 22.07 -6.31
C GLU A 161 20.70 21.39 -4.97
N GLU A 162 19.43 21.38 -4.54
CA GLU A 162 19.00 20.66 -3.34
C GLU A 162 18.38 19.30 -3.69
N LEU A 163 18.60 18.33 -2.80
CA LEU A 163 18.07 16.98 -2.90
C LEU A 163 16.94 16.78 -1.88
N ASN A 164 15.79 16.34 -2.36
CA ASN A 164 14.68 15.89 -1.51
C ASN A 164 14.54 14.37 -1.58
N TYR A 165 13.82 13.82 -0.59
CA TYR A 165 13.51 12.40 -0.52
C TYR A 165 11.99 12.17 -0.56
N PHE A 166 11.59 11.15 -1.32
CA PHE A 166 10.20 10.75 -1.43
C PHE A 166 9.99 9.41 -0.71
N GLY A 167 8.98 9.36 0.16
CA GLY A 167 8.54 8.16 0.86
C GLY A 167 7.20 7.62 0.36
N GLY A 168 7.12 6.33 0.05
CA GLY A 168 5.85 5.66 -0.29
C GLY A 168 5.97 4.61 -1.39
N THR A 169 5.04 3.65 -1.42
CA THR A 169 4.95 2.67 -2.53
C THR A 169 4.68 3.32 -3.89
N CYS A 170 4.13 4.54 -3.91
CA CYS A 170 4.07 5.37 -5.11
C CYS A 170 5.46 5.62 -5.71
N GLY A 171 6.47 5.88 -4.87
CA GLY A 171 7.86 6.06 -5.31
C GLY A 171 8.48 4.72 -5.72
N SER A 172 8.28 3.67 -4.92
CA SER A 172 8.76 2.31 -5.23
C SER A 172 8.25 1.83 -6.59
N SER A 173 6.94 1.93 -6.85
CA SER A 173 6.33 1.56 -8.14
C SER A 173 6.81 2.43 -9.30
N THR A 174 7.14 3.69 -9.04
CA THR A 174 7.72 4.60 -10.03
C THR A 174 9.13 4.17 -10.44
N LEU A 175 9.97 3.75 -9.49
CA LEU A 175 11.31 3.22 -9.79
C LEU A 175 11.20 1.98 -10.69
N ILE A 176 10.30 1.06 -10.35
CA ILE A 176 10.08 -0.15 -11.15
C ILE A 176 9.50 0.16 -12.53
N ALA A 177 8.57 1.11 -12.64
CA ALA A 177 8.07 1.55 -13.94
C ALA A 177 9.19 2.14 -14.82
N GLY A 178 10.11 2.89 -14.22
CA GLY A 178 11.31 3.40 -14.90
C GLY A 178 12.22 2.28 -15.40
N LEU A 179 12.49 1.27 -14.56
CA LEU A 179 13.25 0.07 -14.95
C LEU A 179 12.55 -0.71 -16.06
N CYS A 180 11.23 -0.91 -15.97
CA CYS A 180 10.45 -1.58 -17.01
C CYS A 180 10.55 -0.84 -18.35
N ALA A 181 10.41 0.50 -18.34
CA ALA A 181 10.57 1.32 -19.54
C ALA A 181 11.98 1.23 -20.14
N TYR A 182 13.01 1.22 -19.29
CA TYR A 182 14.38 0.96 -19.72
C TYR A 182 14.52 -0.40 -20.43
N LEU A 183 14.03 -1.48 -19.80
CA LEU A 183 14.08 -2.83 -20.37
C LEU A 183 13.31 -2.94 -21.70
N MET A 184 12.12 -2.35 -21.80
CA MET A 184 11.35 -2.29 -23.04
C MET A 184 12.11 -1.57 -24.16
N SER A 185 12.82 -0.49 -23.82
CA SER A 185 13.58 0.30 -24.80
C SER A 185 14.86 -0.39 -25.26
N THR A 186 15.56 -1.10 -24.37
CA THR A 186 16.81 -1.80 -24.66
C THR A 186 16.55 -3.14 -25.37
N PHE A 187 15.45 -3.82 -25.03
CA PHE A 187 15.12 -5.14 -25.53
C PHE A 187 13.72 -5.14 -26.20
N PRO A 188 13.58 -4.66 -27.45
CA PRO A 188 12.29 -4.41 -28.11
C PRO A 188 11.43 -5.66 -28.39
N GLY A 189 11.94 -6.87 -28.12
CA GLY A 189 11.19 -8.12 -28.20
C GLY A 189 10.56 -8.57 -26.89
N LEU A 190 10.74 -7.84 -25.78
CA LEU A 190 10.14 -8.21 -24.50
C LEU A 190 8.67 -7.83 -24.43
N THR A 191 7.85 -8.77 -23.99
CA THR A 191 6.45 -8.54 -23.65
C THR A 191 6.30 -8.02 -22.22
N ALA A 192 5.10 -7.56 -21.86
CA ALA A 192 4.75 -7.20 -20.50
C ALA A 192 4.97 -8.36 -19.50
N ASN A 193 4.60 -9.59 -19.87
CA ASN A 193 4.76 -10.74 -18.97
C ASN A 193 6.23 -11.12 -18.82
N MET A 194 7.04 -11.09 -19.89
CA MET A 194 8.46 -11.39 -19.80
C MET A 194 9.18 -10.43 -18.85
N ILE A 195 8.86 -9.13 -18.91
CA ILE A 195 9.45 -8.13 -18.01
C ILE A 195 9.01 -8.36 -16.57
N ARG A 196 7.72 -8.60 -16.34
CA ARG A 196 7.22 -8.92 -15.01
C ARG A 196 7.91 -10.16 -14.44
N ASN A 197 7.90 -11.26 -15.19
CA ASN A 197 8.36 -12.55 -14.74
C ASN A 197 9.87 -12.53 -14.48
N VAL A 198 10.67 -11.90 -15.35
CA VAL A 198 12.12 -11.83 -15.11
C VAL A 198 12.43 -11.03 -13.85
N LEU A 199 11.76 -9.90 -13.61
CA LEU A 199 11.99 -9.08 -12.42
C LEU A 199 11.62 -9.83 -11.13
N ILE A 200 10.56 -10.65 -11.15
CA ILE A 200 10.15 -11.46 -10.00
C ILE A 200 11.13 -12.62 -9.79
N GLU A 201 11.45 -13.37 -10.85
CA GLU A 201 12.23 -14.61 -10.77
C GLU A 201 13.72 -14.37 -10.51
N THR A 202 14.25 -13.20 -10.89
CA THR A 202 15.66 -12.85 -10.64
C THR A 202 15.85 -11.90 -9.45
N GLY A 203 14.77 -11.50 -8.78
CA GLY A 203 14.86 -10.65 -7.59
C GLY A 203 15.56 -11.36 -6.43
N ASP A 204 16.22 -10.57 -5.58
CA ASP A 204 16.96 -11.09 -4.43
C ASP A 204 16.00 -11.48 -3.29
N ILE A 205 16.16 -12.70 -2.78
CA ILE A 205 15.34 -13.22 -1.68
C ILE A 205 16.09 -13.02 -0.37
N PHE A 206 15.46 -12.33 0.58
CA PHE A 206 15.98 -12.11 1.93
C PHE A 206 15.01 -12.69 2.95
N GLU A 207 15.55 -13.23 4.04
CA GLU A 207 14.76 -13.73 5.15
C GLU A 207 13.95 -12.59 5.79
N GLY A 208 12.69 -12.87 6.13
CA GLY A 208 11.78 -11.89 6.75
C GLY A 208 11.12 -10.90 5.78
N LEU A 209 11.56 -10.81 4.52
CA LEU A 209 10.88 -9.98 3.51
C LEU A 209 9.71 -10.74 2.85
N PRO A 210 8.56 -10.07 2.59
CA PRO A 210 7.37 -10.73 2.06
C PRO A 210 7.44 -11.04 0.55
N ALA A 211 8.41 -10.48 -0.17
CA ALA A 211 8.56 -10.63 -1.62
C ALA A 211 10.03 -10.39 -2.00
N PRO A 212 10.47 -10.86 -3.19
CA PRO A 212 11.83 -10.60 -3.67
C PRO A 212 12.09 -9.09 -3.84
N VAL A 213 13.34 -8.68 -3.62
CA VAL A 213 13.82 -7.31 -3.84
C VAL A 213 14.31 -7.18 -5.28
N VAL A 214 13.97 -6.06 -5.93
CA VAL A 214 14.40 -5.82 -7.31
C VAL A 214 15.93 -5.91 -7.48
N ASN A 215 16.37 -6.66 -8.48
CA ASN A 215 17.75 -6.68 -8.93
C ASN A 215 17.82 -6.48 -10.45
N GLY A 216 18.06 -5.24 -10.88
CA GLY A 216 18.08 -4.88 -12.29
C GLY A 216 19.22 -5.55 -13.08
N ALA A 217 20.38 -5.76 -12.44
CA ALA A 217 21.53 -6.38 -13.09
C ALA A 217 21.26 -7.85 -13.42
N LYS A 218 20.73 -8.63 -12.46
CA LYS A 218 20.34 -10.03 -12.68
C LYS A 218 19.25 -10.17 -13.73
N ALA A 219 18.28 -9.25 -13.75
CA ALA A 219 17.23 -9.26 -14.76
C ALA A 219 17.79 -9.04 -16.17
N ILE A 220 18.71 -8.08 -16.34
CA ILE A 220 19.39 -7.81 -17.61
C ILE A 220 20.21 -9.03 -18.05
N GLU A 221 21.03 -9.59 -17.16
CA GLU A 221 21.84 -10.77 -17.44
C GLU A 221 20.99 -11.96 -17.89
N ALA A 222 19.85 -12.19 -17.23
CA ALA A 222 18.91 -13.25 -17.60
C ALA A 222 18.31 -13.00 -19.00
N ILE A 223 17.90 -11.76 -19.32
CA ILE A 223 17.37 -11.41 -20.65
C ILE A 223 18.40 -11.66 -21.75
N GLU A 224 19.64 -11.22 -21.52
CA GLU A 224 20.78 -11.40 -22.43
C GLU A 224 21.11 -12.88 -22.61
N SER A 225 21.00 -13.67 -21.55
CA SER A 225 21.19 -15.14 -21.56
C SER A 225 20.01 -15.91 -22.16
N GLY A 226 19.00 -15.22 -22.70
CA GLY A 226 17.90 -15.86 -23.43
C GLY A 226 16.65 -16.16 -22.59
N TYR A 227 16.42 -15.46 -21.48
CA TYR A 227 15.17 -15.57 -20.71
C TYR A 227 13.94 -15.24 -21.56
N ARG A 228 12.95 -16.12 -21.63
CA ARG A 228 11.75 -15.94 -22.47
C ARG A 228 10.43 -16.37 -21.81
N ASN A 229 10.31 -16.39 -20.48
CA ASN A 229 9.05 -16.77 -19.83
C ASN A 229 7.97 -15.69 -20.03
N ASP A 230 7.11 -15.91 -21.03
CA ASP A 230 5.97 -15.04 -21.36
C ASP A 230 4.65 -15.52 -20.72
N THR A 231 4.71 -16.38 -19.71
CA THR A 231 3.50 -16.92 -19.08
C THR A 231 2.69 -15.80 -18.44
N PRO A 232 1.42 -15.58 -18.84
CA PRO A 232 0.59 -14.57 -18.21
C PRO A 232 0.21 -14.97 -16.79
N PRO A 233 -0.01 -14.00 -15.89
CA PRO A 233 -0.51 -14.29 -14.56
C PRO A 233 -1.88 -14.97 -14.60
N SER A 234 -2.09 -15.97 -13.74
CA SER A 234 -3.43 -16.54 -13.55
C SER A 234 -4.38 -15.50 -12.97
N VAL A 235 -5.51 -15.26 -13.65
CA VAL A 235 -6.59 -14.35 -13.20
C VAL A 235 -7.73 -15.09 -12.48
N LYS A 236 -7.70 -16.42 -12.47
CA LYS A 236 -8.75 -17.24 -11.82
C LYS A 236 -8.59 -17.16 -10.30
N PRO A 237 -9.66 -16.90 -9.51
CA PRO A 237 -9.55 -16.96 -8.05
C PRO A 237 -9.08 -18.34 -7.58
N ARG A 238 -8.12 -18.38 -6.65
CA ARG A 238 -7.64 -19.62 -6.02
C ARG A 238 -8.59 -20.12 -4.92
N VAL A 239 -9.27 -19.19 -4.26
CA VAL A 239 -10.28 -19.47 -3.24
C VAL A 239 -11.61 -18.91 -3.72
N LYS A 240 -12.69 -19.68 -3.53
CA LYS A 240 -14.05 -19.31 -3.93
C LYS A 240 -15.02 -19.77 -2.86
N VAL A 241 -15.93 -18.87 -2.47
CA VAL A 241 -17.07 -19.22 -1.64
C VAL A 241 -18.16 -19.78 -2.54
N THR A 242 -18.48 -21.06 -2.37
CA THR A 242 -19.58 -21.73 -3.10
C THR A 242 -20.83 -21.88 -2.25
N ASP A 243 -20.65 -21.94 -0.93
CA ASP A 243 -21.69 -22.09 0.08
C ASP A 243 -21.22 -21.32 1.32
N ALA A 244 -21.79 -20.14 1.56
CA ALA A 244 -21.32 -19.24 2.62
C ALA A 244 -21.45 -19.87 4.01
N ASP A 245 -22.50 -20.65 4.26
CA ASP A 245 -22.77 -21.33 5.54
C ASP A 245 -21.69 -22.38 5.87
N LYS A 246 -21.10 -23.03 4.86
CA LYS A 246 -19.96 -23.93 5.06
C LYS A 246 -18.63 -23.19 5.08
N SER A 247 -18.44 -22.25 4.15
CA SER A 247 -17.20 -21.50 3.98
C SER A 247 -16.84 -20.67 5.22
N ILE A 248 -17.81 -20.20 6.00
CA ILE A 248 -17.56 -19.47 7.26
C ILE A 248 -16.92 -20.33 8.35
N LEU A 249 -17.07 -21.66 8.25
CA LEU A 249 -16.44 -22.65 9.15
C LEU A 249 -15.14 -23.23 8.56
N SER A 250 -14.70 -22.74 7.39
CA SER A 250 -13.52 -23.27 6.70
C SER A 250 -12.25 -23.12 7.53
N GLY A 251 -11.29 -24.04 7.38
CA GLY A 251 -9.93 -23.87 7.91
C GLY A 251 -9.13 -22.80 7.15
N ASP A 252 -9.53 -22.47 5.92
CA ASP A 252 -8.86 -21.43 5.13
C ASP A 252 -9.35 -20.04 5.57
N PRO A 253 -8.45 -19.19 6.12
CA PRO A 253 -8.83 -17.86 6.61
C PRO A 253 -9.37 -16.93 5.51
N LEU A 254 -8.90 -17.09 4.27
CA LEU A 254 -9.41 -16.30 3.15
C LEU A 254 -10.84 -16.71 2.79
N GLU A 255 -11.13 -18.02 2.77
CA GLU A 255 -12.46 -18.52 2.50
C GLU A 255 -13.46 -18.04 3.58
N ARG A 256 -13.05 -18.13 4.86
CA ARG A 256 -13.83 -17.57 5.97
C ARG A 256 -14.06 -16.08 5.82
N ALA A 257 -13.01 -15.30 5.53
CA ALA A 257 -13.12 -13.85 5.38
C ALA A 257 -14.07 -13.45 4.22
N LEU A 258 -14.01 -14.16 3.09
CA LEU A 258 -14.93 -13.95 1.96
C LEU A 258 -16.38 -14.31 2.33
N ALA A 259 -16.60 -15.41 3.06
CA ALA A 259 -17.92 -15.80 3.53
C ALA A 259 -18.48 -14.78 4.54
N LEU A 260 -17.66 -14.33 5.49
CA LEU A 260 -18.02 -13.33 6.48
C LEU A 260 -18.41 -12.00 5.81
N THR A 261 -17.65 -11.57 4.78
CA THR A 261 -18.04 -10.41 3.97
C THR A 261 -19.43 -10.59 3.38
N SER A 262 -19.75 -11.75 2.82
CA SER A 262 -21.06 -12.01 2.22
C SER A 262 -22.19 -11.88 3.25
N PHE A 263 -22.04 -12.50 4.42
CA PHE A 263 -23.00 -12.40 5.50
C PHE A 263 -23.20 -10.95 6.01
N ILE A 264 -22.12 -10.20 6.18
CA ILE A 264 -22.17 -8.79 6.60
C ILE A 264 -22.89 -7.94 5.54
N GLN A 265 -22.54 -8.08 4.26
CA GLN A 265 -23.16 -7.31 3.18
C GLN A 265 -24.66 -7.61 3.04
N ASN A 266 -25.05 -8.85 3.26
CA ASN A 266 -26.45 -9.29 3.22
C ASN A 266 -27.20 -9.04 4.54
N LYS A 267 -26.54 -8.48 5.56
CA LYS A 267 -27.11 -8.22 6.90
C LYS A 267 -27.68 -9.47 7.58
N GLN A 268 -27.01 -10.60 7.39
CA GLN A 268 -27.42 -11.91 7.89
C GLN A 268 -26.85 -12.25 9.26
N LEU A 269 -25.95 -11.42 9.80
CA LEU A 269 -25.39 -11.58 11.14
C LEU A 269 -25.82 -10.41 12.03
N SER A 270 -26.16 -10.74 13.27
CA SER A 270 -26.29 -9.77 14.35
C SER A 270 -24.93 -9.22 14.76
N ARG A 271 -24.93 -8.07 15.44
CA ARG A 271 -23.72 -7.46 15.99
C ARG A 271 -22.97 -8.40 16.95
N ALA A 272 -23.69 -9.18 17.74
CA ALA A 272 -23.10 -10.14 18.68
C ALA A 272 -22.38 -11.29 17.96
N GLU A 273 -22.94 -11.77 16.84
CA GLU A 273 -22.28 -12.78 16.01
C GLU A 273 -21.03 -12.22 15.33
N ILE A 274 -21.07 -10.98 14.82
CA ILE A 274 -19.88 -10.34 14.23
C ILE A 274 -18.77 -10.18 15.28
N TRP A 275 -19.11 -9.85 16.53
CA TRP A 275 -18.15 -9.77 17.63
C TRP A 275 -17.39 -11.08 17.86
N ALA A 276 -17.99 -12.25 17.63
CA ALA A 276 -17.26 -13.51 17.78
C ALA A 276 -16.07 -13.62 16.80
N TYR A 277 -16.15 -12.96 15.64
CA TYR A 277 -15.10 -13.00 14.61
C TYR A 277 -13.98 -11.98 14.82
N VAL A 278 -14.09 -11.02 15.75
CA VAL A 278 -12.94 -10.17 16.08
C VAL A 278 -11.88 -10.91 16.91
N ASP A 279 -12.25 -12.07 17.46
CA ASP A 279 -11.38 -12.99 18.18
C ASP A 279 -10.83 -14.13 17.28
N ASP A 280 -11.12 -14.12 15.97
CA ASP A 280 -10.56 -15.10 15.03
C ASP A 280 -9.02 -14.99 15.01
N GLU A 281 -8.33 -16.12 14.88
CA GLU A 281 -6.87 -16.16 14.79
C GLU A 281 -6.32 -15.41 13.57
N SER A 282 -7.13 -15.30 12.51
CA SER A 282 -6.72 -14.68 11.26
C SER A 282 -6.91 -13.16 11.28
N PRO A 283 -5.85 -12.37 11.03
CA PRO A 283 -6.00 -10.92 10.89
C PRO A 283 -6.89 -10.53 9.71
N LEU A 284 -7.04 -11.37 8.67
CA LEU A 284 -7.97 -11.11 7.57
C LEU A 284 -9.42 -11.16 8.04
N VAL A 285 -9.78 -12.20 8.78
CA VAL A 285 -11.14 -12.39 9.32
C VAL A 285 -11.45 -11.29 10.33
N LYS A 286 -10.51 -11.01 11.26
CA LYS A 286 -10.64 -9.90 12.22
C LYS A 286 -10.96 -8.59 11.49
N LYS A 287 -10.17 -8.19 10.49
CA LYS A 287 -10.40 -6.93 9.74
C LYS A 287 -11.78 -6.87 9.07
N VAL A 288 -12.25 -7.98 8.51
CA VAL A 288 -13.62 -8.06 7.95
C VAL A 288 -14.68 -7.90 9.04
N ALA A 289 -14.50 -8.56 10.19
CA ALA A 289 -15.39 -8.43 11.34
C ALA A 289 -15.44 -6.98 11.86
N LEU A 290 -14.29 -6.31 12.00
CA LEU A 290 -14.20 -4.90 12.38
C LEU A 290 -14.99 -4.00 11.44
N ARG A 291 -14.88 -4.24 10.14
CA ARG A 291 -15.66 -3.51 9.15
C ARG A 291 -17.16 -3.76 9.30
N GLY A 292 -17.55 -4.99 9.61
CA GLY A 292 -18.94 -5.36 9.88
C GLY A 292 -19.51 -4.72 11.14
N LEU A 293 -18.72 -4.62 12.21
CA LEU A 293 -19.13 -3.91 13.42
C LEU A 293 -19.29 -2.41 13.14
N GLY A 294 -18.34 -1.80 12.43
CA GLY A 294 -18.31 -0.35 12.27
C GLY A 294 -18.20 0.36 13.62
N ASP A 295 -18.80 1.54 13.74
CA ASP A 295 -18.65 2.40 14.92
C ASP A 295 -19.25 1.75 16.19
N PRO A 296 -18.68 2.02 17.40
CA PRO A 296 -19.25 1.55 18.66
C PRO A 296 -20.63 2.19 18.90
N ILE A 297 -21.62 1.40 19.37
CA ILE A 297 -23.01 1.87 19.54
C ILE A 297 -23.33 2.37 20.95
N ASN A 298 -22.46 2.11 21.92
CA ASN A 298 -22.60 2.58 23.29
C ASN A 298 -21.24 2.68 23.99
N PHE A 299 -21.23 3.27 25.19
CA PHE A 299 -20.02 3.47 25.98
C PHE A 299 -19.31 2.15 26.33
N GLY A 300 -20.04 1.13 26.79
CA GLY A 300 -19.44 -0.15 27.17
C GLY A 300 -18.74 -0.85 26.00
N GLU A 301 -19.29 -0.72 24.79
CA GLU A 301 -18.65 -1.22 23.59
C GLU A 301 -17.44 -0.39 23.17
N ARG A 302 -17.53 0.94 23.30
CA ARG A 302 -16.41 1.84 23.04
C ARG A 302 -15.20 1.52 23.92
N GLU A 303 -15.41 1.18 25.19
CA GLU A 303 -14.33 0.74 26.08
C GLU A 303 -13.69 -0.57 25.59
N LYS A 304 -14.49 -1.53 25.10
CA LYS A 304 -13.95 -2.75 24.49
C LYS A 304 -13.09 -2.45 23.26
N TYR A 305 -13.49 -1.50 22.42
CA TYR A 305 -12.69 -1.10 21.26
C TYR A 305 -11.33 -0.54 21.72
N TRP A 306 -11.33 0.32 22.75
CA TRP A 306 -10.10 0.84 23.34
C TRP A 306 -9.21 -0.27 23.90
N GLU A 307 -9.77 -1.20 24.67
CA GLU A 307 -9.05 -2.38 25.16
C GLU A 307 -8.35 -3.14 24.01
N ARG A 308 -9.06 -3.32 22.89
CA ARG A 308 -8.50 -3.99 21.70
C ARG A 308 -7.37 -3.20 21.05
N VAL A 309 -7.48 -1.88 20.90
CA VAL A 309 -6.37 -1.07 20.35
C VAL A 309 -5.10 -1.20 21.19
N TYR A 310 -5.23 -1.29 22.51
CA TYR A 310 -4.05 -1.40 23.39
C TYR A 310 -3.44 -2.80 23.41
N GLN A 311 -4.21 -3.84 23.11
CA GLN A 311 -3.76 -5.24 23.19
C GLN A 311 -3.34 -5.84 21.84
N GLU A 312 -3.94 -5.39 20.74
CA GLU A 312 -3.73 -5.99 19.42
C GLU A 312 -2.35 -5.63 18.84
N SER A 313 -1.76 -6.54 18.08
CA SER A 313 -0.50 -6.29 17.38
C SER A 313 -0.68 -5.37 16.16
N SER A 314 0.31 -4.53 15.90
CA SER A 314 0.41 -3.71 14.67
C SER A 314 0.93 -4.50 13.45
N GLU A 315 1.37 -5.75 13.62
CA GLU A 315 2.04 -6.52 12.56
C GLU A 315 1.20 -6.63 11.27
N TRP A 316 -0.11 -6.82 11.43
CA TRP A 316 -1.08 -7.07 10.35
C TRP A 316 -2.13 -5.98 10.16
N GLY A 317 -2.00 -4.85 10.86
CA GLY A 317 -2.87 -3.69 10.73
C GLY A 317 -4.19 -3.75 11.50
N VAL A 318 -4.42 -4.77 12.33
CA VAL A 318 -5.70 -4.93 13.06
C VAL A 318 -5.84 -3.84 14.14
N ARG A 319 -4.76 -3.55 14.88
CA ARG A 319 -4.69 -2.44 15.85
C ARG A 319 -5.02 -1.10 15.21
N GLU A 320 -4.42 -0.82 14.06
CA GLU A 320 -4.63 0.40 13.28
C GLU A 320 -6.07 0.52 12.83
N TYR A 321 -6.70 -0.58 12.43
CA TYR A 321 -8.08 -0.55 11.99
C TYR A 321 -9.05 -0.22 13.14
N TRP A 322 -8.82 -0.78 14.33
CA TRP A 322 -9.55 -0.37 15.53
C TRP A 322 -9.41 1.15 15.80
N GLY A 323 -8.18 1.68 15.67
CA GLY A 323 -7.91 3.11 15.80
C GLY A 323 -8.71 3.96 14.82
N TYR A 324 -8.71 3.60 13.53
CA TYR A 324 -9.51 4.32 12.53
C TYR A 324 -11.01 4.31 12.82
N ILE A 325 -11.56 3.20 13.35
CA ILE A 325 -12.99 3.15 13.69
C ILE A 325 -13.31 4.04 14.91
N LEU A 326 -12.46 4.02 15.94
CA LEU A 326 -12.62 4.89 17.11
C LEU A 326 -12.57 6.37 16.74
N LEU A 327 -11.78 6.75 15.73
CA LEU A 327 -11.64 8.12 15.26
C LEU A 327 -12.96 8.70 14.71
N HIS A 328 -13.79 7.90 14.03
CA HIS A 328 -15.05 8.39 13.45
C HIS A 328 -15.99 8.98 14.50
N THR A 329 -16.04 8.34 15.67
CA THR A 329 -16.92 8.68 16.81
C THR A 329 -16.15 9.21 18.01
N ALA A 330 -14.93 9.71 17.81
CA ALA A 330 -14.10 10.23 18.87
C ALA A 330 -14.75 11.41 19.61
N SER A 331 -14.44 11.53 20.90
CA SER A 331 -14.86 12.63 21.79
C SER A 331 -13.63 13.37 22.31
N PRO A 332 -13.69 14.71 22.54
CA PRO A 332 -12.57 15.45 23.14
C PRO A 332 -12.07 14.84 24.45
N ASP A 333 -12.97 14.31 25.30
CA ASP A 333 -12.63 13.72 26.61
C ASP A 333 -11.66 12.52 26.54
N GLU A 334 -11.38 12.02 25.34
CA GLU A 334 -10.51 10.88 25.10
C GLU A 334 -9.06 11.25 24.75
N ILE A 335 -8.68 12.53 24.84
CA ILE A 335 -7.32 12.99 24.54
C ILE A 335 -6.26 12.14 25.25
N HIS A 336 -6.47 11.77 26.52
CA HIS A 336 -5.55 10.94 27.27
C HIS A 336 -5.35 9.54 26.66
N LYS A 337 -6.42 8.97 26.07
CA LYS A 337 -6.37 7.67 25.41
C LYS A 337 -5.62 7.75 24.08
N TRP A 338 -5.87 8.78 23.28
CA TRP A 338 -5.16 8.99 22.02
C TRP A 338 -3.67 9.24 22.21
N ILE A 339 -3.31 10.12 23.16
CA ILE A 339 -1.90 10.41 23.45
C ILE A 339 -1.19 9.19 24.01
N ALA A 340 -1.86 8.34 24.80
CA ALA A 340 -1.28 7.09 25.30
C ALA A 340 -0.89 6.10 24.20
N LEU A 341 -1.48 6.20 23.00
CA LEU A 341 -1.12 5.34 21.87
C LEU A 341 0.25 5.64 21.28
N GLN A 342 0.83 6.82 21.54
CA GLN A 342 2.05 7.29 20.89
C GLN A 342 3.23 6.32 20.97
N ALA A 343 3.37 5.63 22.10
CA ALA A 343 4.47 4.68 22.31
C ALA A 343 4.34 3.51 21.33
N ASN A 344 5.40 3.24 20.57
CA ASN A 344 5.44 2.18 19.55
C ASN A 344 4.27 2.28 18.55
N SER A 345 3.91 3.50 18.17
CA SER A 345 2.88 3.77 17.17
C SER A 345 3.38 3.51 15.76
N THR A 346 2.47 3.05 14.90
CA THR A 346 2.66 3.08 13.45
C THR A 346 2.24 4.42 12.87
N ILE A 347 2.62 4.69 11.61
CA ILE A 347 2.19 5.88 10.87
C ILE A 347 0.65 6.01 10.85
N ASP A 348 -0.08 4.90 10.74
CA ASP A 348 -1.54 4.89 10.76
C ASP A 348 -2.12 5.40 12.10
N ILE A 349 -1.55 4.98 13.24
CA ILE A 349 -1.98 5.47 14.56
C ILE A 349 -1.67 6.96 14.71
N TRP A 350 -0.51 7.41 14.22
CA TRP A 350 -0.18 8.83 14.22
C TRP A 350 -1.09 9.68 13.36
N ILE A 351 -1.49 9.17 12.19
CA ILE A 351 -2.53 9.81 11.37
C ILE A 351 -3.81 9.95 12.20
N CYS A 352 -4.21 8.92 12.94
CA CYS A 352 -5.38 9.00 13.81
C CYS A 352 -5.24 10.05 14.91
N ILE A 353 -4.09 10.10 15.61
CA ILE A 353 -3.81 11.10 16.66
C ILE A 353 -3.85 12.52 16.06
N ASN A 354 -3.17 12.75 14.93
CA ASN A 354 -3.14 14.06 14.28
C ASN A 354 -4.53 14.52 13.83
N LEU A 355 -5.34 13.61 13.23
CA LEU A 355 -6.71 13.92 12.83
C LEU A 355 -7.62 14.20 14.04
N PHE A 356 -7.45 13.46 15.13
CA PHE A 356 -8.15 13.70 16.39
C PHE A 356 -7.83 15.09 16.95
N LEU A 357 -6.54 15.43 17.05
CA LEU A 357 -6.08 16.73 17.54
C LEU A 357 -6.57 17.87 16.66
N GLN A 358 -6.46 17.77 15.33
CA GLN A 358 -6.98 18.80 14.42
C GLN A 358 -8.48 19.02 14.56
N LYS A 359 -9.24 17.98 14.92
CA LYS A 359 -10.70 18.07 15.09
C LYS A 359 -11.11 18.74 16.40
N PHE A 360 -10.42 18.45 17.51
CA PHE A 360 -10.88 18.86 18.86
C PHE A 360 -9.96 19.85 19.56
N TYR A 361 -8.70 19.95 19.14
CA TYR A 361 -7.65 20.74 19.76
C TYR A 361 -6.86 21.50 18.67
N PRO A 362 -7.47 22.48 17.99
CA PRO A 362 -6.83 23.19 16.87
C PRO A 362 -5.57 23.97 17.28
N ASP A 363 -5.40 24.26 18.57
CA ASP A 363 -4.22 24.92 19.13
C ASP A 363 -3.05 23.94 19.41
N ALA A 364 -3.29 22.63 19.28
CA ALA A 364 -2.24 21.63 19.40
C ALA A 364 -1.22 21.79 18.25
N PRO A 365 0.08 21.56 18.50
CA PRO A 365 1.08 21.55 17.44
C PRO A 365 0.72 20.55 16.34
N LYS A 366 0.99 20.92 15.08
CA LYS A 366 0.84 20.00 13.96
C LYS A 366 1.92 18.93 14.05
N MET A 367 1.52 17.66 14.00
CA MET A 367 2.46 16.56 13.86
C MET A 367 2.96 16.50 12.42
N GLU A 368 4.28 16.43 12.25
CA GLU A 368 4.88 16.10 10.96
C GLU A 368 4.77 14.59 10.72
N ILE A 369 3.98 14.19 9.73
CA ILE A 369 3.84 12.78 9.37
C ILE A 369 4.98 12.41 8.44
N THR A 370 6.00 11.74 8.99
CA THR A 370 7.14 11.22 8.22
C THR A 370 6.88 9.78 7.74
N PRO A 371 7.26 9.44 6.49
CA PRO A 371 7.29 8.05 6.03
C PRO A 371 8.49 7.27 6.58
N ASP A 372 9.37 7.92 7.34
CA ASP A 372 10.58 7.33 7.91
C ASP A 372 10.26 6.48 9.14
N PRO A 373 10.52 5.16 9.11
CA PRO A 373 10.18 4.27 10.21
C PRO A 373 11.22 4.27 11.34
N ILE A 374 12.26 5.13 11.29
CA ILE A 374 13.30 5.16 12.31
C ILE A 374 12.75 5.75 13.63
N PRO A 375 12.87 5.03 14.78
CA PRO A 375 12.24 5.43 16.04
C PRO A 375 12.59 6.84 16.53
N HIS A 376 13.85 7.28 16.48
CA HIS A 376 14.22 8.60 16.99
C HIS A 376 13.62 9.76 16.16
N ILE A 377 13.56 9.60 14.84
CA ILE A 377 12.90 10.56 13.94
C ILE A 377 11.41 10.60 14.28
N MET A 378 10.85 9.44 14.60
CA MET A 378 9.46 9.35 15.02
C MET A 378 9.23 10.09 16.37
N ASP A 379 10.08 9.85 17.36
CA ASP A 379 9.97 10.50 18.67
C ASP A 379 10.08 12.03 18.57
N GLU A 380 11.00 12.53 17.74
CA GLU A 380 11.16 13.97 17.48
C GLU A 380 9.91 14.60 16.84
N ALA A 381 9.26 13.88 15.92
CA ALA A 381 8.07 14.39 15.24
C ALA A 381 6.84 14.54 16.15
N ILE A 382 6.75 13.77 17.24
CA ILE A 382 5.64 13.85 18.19
C ILE A 382 5.95 14.65 19.46
N ALA A 383 7.23 14.85 19.81
CA ALA A 383 7.63 15.56 21.02
C ALA A 383 6.90 16.90 21.26
N PRO A 384 6.69 17.78 20.25
CA PRO A 384 5.96 19.04 20.46
C PRO A 384 4.52 18.85 20.95
N VAL A 385 3.84 17.78 20.50
CA VAL A 385 2.48 17.45 20.92
C VAL A 385 2.46 16.94 22.35
N LEU A 386 3.43 16.13 22.75
CA LEU A 386 3.55 15.63 24.12
C LEU A 386 3.79 16.80 25.10
N ASP A 387 4.72 17.70 24.77
CA ASP A 387 5.02 18.90 25.56
C ASP A 387 3.82 19.84 25.68
N TRP A 388 3.03 19.99 24.61
CA TRP A 388 1.80 20.76 24.62
C TRP A 388 0.78 20.13 25.56
N TYR A 389 0.56 18.83 25.43
CA TYR A 389 -0.41 18.09 26.22
C TYR A 389 -0.06 18.07 27.72
N GLU A 390 1.21 17.94 28.08
CA GLU A 390 1.65 18.03 29.48
C GLU A 390 1.37 19.41 30.09
N ARG A 391 1.64 20.49 29.35
CA ARG A 391 1.35 21.86 29.79
C ARG A 391 -0.15 22.09 29.95
N SER A 392 -0.96 21.65 29.00
CA SER A 392 -2.42 21.79 29.05
C SER A 392 -3.09 20.97 30.17
N ARG A 393 -2.38 20.05 30.82
CA ARG A 393 -2.86 19.32 32.02
C ARG A 393 -2.49 20.00 33.33
N ALA A 394 -1.50 20.89 33.30
CA ALA A 394 -1.02 21.61 34.48
C ALA A 394 -1.83 22.89 34.77
N ASP A 395 -2.46 23.44 33.72
CA ASP A 395 -3.45 24.52 33.77
C ASP A 395 -4.86 23.98 34.00
#